data_AF-A0A7Y5Q7F7-F1
#
_entry.id   AF-A0A7Y5Q7F7-F1
#
_cell.length_a   1.000
_cell.length_b   1.000
_cell.length_c   1.000
_cell.angle_alpha   90.00
_cell.angle_beta   90.00
_cell.angle_gamma   90.00
#
_symmetry.space_group_name_H-M   'P 1'
#
loop_
_entity.id
_entity.type
_entity.pdbx_description
1 polymer ?
#
loop_
_entity_poly.entity_id
_entity_poly.type
_entity_poly.pdbx_seq_one_letter_code
_entity_poly.pdbx_strand_id
1 'polypeptide(L)'
;AAGQVYHNGFVMDAQKEFAEAALLLAIVAGRELPTPASLDIEGAPYLNGLAEAAGELRRSVLDVLKHKDYLAAQERLEALDSIYHLLVTFDYPDAVAYGLKRRLDMVRGVLERTQSDVLITIREADLQTALERVEARLREQGPAGPIS
;
A
#
# COMPACT_ATOMS: atom_id res chain seq x y z
N ALA A 1 25.32 1.55 -32.93
CA ALA A 1 23.93 1.82 -32.49
C ALA A 1 23.42 0.88 -31.38
N ALA A 2 24.15 -0.18 -30.96
CA ALA A 2 23.71 -1.05 -29.86
C ALA A 2 23.97 -0.48 -28.44
N GLY A 3 24.91 0.46 -28.27
CA GLY A 3 25.25 1.03 -26.96
C GLY A 3 24.21 1.98 -26.38
N GLN A 4 23.53 2.79 -27.20
CA GLN A 4 22.52 3.75 -26.71
C GLN A 4 21.26 3.06 -26.16
N VAL A 5 20.88 1.90 -26.71
CA VAL A 5 19.71 1.14 -26.24
C VAL A 5 19.98 0.45 -24.90
N TYR A 6 21.21 -0.07 -24.69
CA TYR A 6 21.60 -0.64 -23.40
C TYR A 6 21.71 0.43 -22.30
N HIS A 7 22.29 1.59 -22.59
CA HIS A 7 22.36 2.70 -21.63
C HIS A 7 20.97 3.22 -21.24
N ASN A 8 20.04 3.34 -22.19
CA ASN A 8 18.69 3.80 -21.91
C ASN A 8 17.93 2.83 -20.98
N GLY A 9 18.12 1.52 -21.12
CA GLY A 9 17.50 0.53 -20.23
C GLY A 9 17.94 0.68 -18.77
N PHE A 10 19.24 0.87 -18.52
CA PHE A 10 19.76 1.06 -17.16
C PHE A 10 19.32 2.40 -16.54
N VAL A 11 19.29 3.47 -17.34
CA VAL A 11 18.83 4.78 -16.85
C VAL A 11 17.34 4.75 -16.51
N MET A 12 16.50 4.13 -17.36
CA MET A 12 15.07 4.00 -17.08
C MET A 12 14.80 3.16 -15.83
N ASP A 13 15.55 2.07 -15.62
CA ASP A 13 15.39 1.23 -14.44
C ASP A 13 15.83 1.95 -13.16
N ALA A 14 16.96 2.66 -13.20
CA ALA A 14 17.41 3.50 -12.08
C ALA A 14 16.44 4.65 -11.77
N GLN A 15 15.89 5.32 -12.79
CA GLN A 15 14.86 6.36 -12.60
C GLN A 15 13.60 5.77 -11.97
N LYS A 16 13.20 4.56 -12.37
CA LYS A 16 12.05 3.85 -11.81
C LYS A 16 12.27 3.48 -10.34
N GLU A 17 13.42 2.90 -9.99
CA GLU A 17 13.77 2.58 -8.60
C GLU A 17 13.85 3.85 -7.73
N PHE A 18 14.42 4.94 -8.27
CA PHE A 18 14.45 6.23 -7.57
C PHE A 18 13.03 6.77 -7.35
N ALA A 19 12.17 6.69 -8.37
CA ALA A 19 10.76 7.10 -8.26
C ALA A 19 10.04 6.30 -7.18
N GLU A 20 10.17 4.97 -7.20
CA GLU A 20 9.57 4.08 -6.22
C GLU A 20 9.96 4.47 -4.80
N ALA A 21 11.26 4.62 -4.54
CA ALA A 21 11.77 4.97 -3.21
C ALA A 21 11.28 6.35 -2.76
N ALA A 22 11.31 7.35 -3.66
CA ALA A 22 10.85 8.70 -3.35
C ALA A 22 9.34 8.75 -3.04
N LEU A 23 8.54 8.04 -3.84
CA LEU A 23 7.10 7.96 -3.67
C LEU A 23 6.73 7.23 -2.38
N LEU A 24 7.34 6.08 -2.12
CA LEU A 24 7.12 5.32 -0.89
C LEU A 24 7.48 6.16 0.35
N LEU A 25 8.63 6.85 0.33
CA LEU A 25 9.04 7.74 1.42
C LEU A 25 8.03 8.85 1.66
N ALA A 26 7.56 9.51 0.59
CA ALA A 26 6.56 10.57 0.70
C ALA A 26 5.27 10.06 1.38
N ILE A 27 4.77 8.90 0.95
CA ILE A 27 3.56 8.27 1.52
C ILE A 27 3.76 7.91 2.98
N VAL A 28 4.85 7.20 3.29
CA VAL A 28 5.16 6.76 4.66
C VAL A 28 5.31 7.95 5.62
N ALA A 29 5.81 9.08 5.12
CA ALA A 29 6.01 10.31 5.87
C ALA A 29 4.78 11.25 5.87
N GLY A 30 3.66 10.87 5.24
CA GLY A 30 2.46 11.71 5.15
C GLY A 30 2.69 13.01 4.37
N ARG A 31 3.55 13.00 3.35
CA ARG A 31 3.90 14.16 2.52
C ARG A 31 3.19 14.09 1.17
N GLU A 32 3.09 15.23 0.50
CA GLU A 32 2.64 15.28 -0.90
C GLU A 32 3.53 14.42 -1.80
N LEU A 33 2.89 13.74 -2.77
CA LEU A 33 3.61 12.92 -3.74
C LEU A 33 4.46 13.83 -4.64
N PRO A 34 5.77 13.56 -4.79
CA PRO A 34 6.58 14.31 -5.74
C PRO A 34 6.10 14.06 -7.17
N THR A 35 6.12 15.09 -8.01
CA THR A 35 5.80 14.97 -9.44
C THR A 35 7.01 14.46 -10.24
N PRO A 36 6.84 13.88 -11.44
CA PRO A 36 7.96 13.49 -12.30
C PRO A 36 8.97 14.63 -12.52
N ALA A 37 8.45 15.85 -12.75
CA ALA A 37 9.28 17.05 -12.94
C ALA A 37 10.08 17.42 -11.69
N SER A 38 9.49 17.28 -10.49
CA SER A 38 10.21 17.55 -9.24
C SER A 38 11.31 16.54 -8.93
N LEU A 39 11.21 15.33 -9.50
CA LEU A 39 12.21 14.28 -9.38
C LEU A 39 13.24 14.28 -10.53
N ASP A 40 13.07 15.16 -11.52
CA ASP A 40 13.87 15.18 -12.76
C ASP A 40 13.90 13.82 -13.47
N ILE A 41 12.74 13.16 -13.56
CA ILE A 41 12.59 11.87 -14.24
C ILE A 41 11.51 11.88 -15.31
N GLU A 42 11.66 10.97 -16.27
CA GLU A 42 10.69 10.78 -17.33
C GLU A 42 9.37 10.18 -16.81
N GLY A 43 8.27 10.50 -17.48
CA GLY A 43 6.93 10.07 -17.07
C GLY A 43 6.75 8.55 -17.05
N ALA A 44 7.34 7.82 -18.01
CA ALA A 44 7.21 6.37 -18.05
C ALA A 44 7.91 5.68 -16.85
N PRO A 45 9.21 5.94 -16.54
CA PRO A 45 9.84 5.47 -15.31
C PRO A 45 9.08 5.86 -14.04
N TYR A 46 8.57 7.10 -13.96
CA TYR A 46 7.75 7.55 -12.82
C TYR A 46 6.50 6.69 -12.63
N LEU A 47 5.70 6.48 -13.68
CA LEU A 47 4.47 5.67 -13.60
C LEU A 47 4.77 4.21 -13.25
N ASN A 48 5.87 3.67 -13.76
CA ASN A 48 6.32 2.32 -13.42
C ASN A 48 6.76 2.22 -11.95
N GLY A 49 7.50 3.20 -11.44
CA GLY A 49 7.90 3.28 -10.04
C GLY A 49 6.71 3.47 -9.11
N LEU A 50 5.70 4.25 -9.51
CA LEU A 50 4.44 4.39 -8.79
C LEU A 50 3.69 3.06 -8.68
N ALA A 51 3.68 2.27 -9.74
CA ALA A 51 3.09 0.93 -9.72
C ALA A 51 3.88 -0.06 -8.84
N GLU A 52 5.21 0.00 -8.82
CA GLU A 52 6.05 -0.86 -7.95
C GLU A 52 5.92 -0.44 -6.48
N ALA A 53 5.86 0.86 -6.20
CA ALA A 53 5.64 1.41 -4.85
C ALA A 53 4.34 0.89 -4.21
N ALA A 54 3.30 0.57 -4.98
CA ALA A 54 2.09 -0.06 -4.47
C ALA A 54 2.36 -1.39 -3.74
N GLY A 55 3.31 -2.18 -4.26
CA GLY A 55 3.73 -3.45 -3.66
C GLY A 55 4.46 -3.25 -2.33
N GLU A 56 5.39 -2.29 -2.27
CA GLU A 56 6.10 -1.94 -1.03
C GLU A 56 5.17 -1.29 -0.01
N LEU A 57 4.19 -0.50 -0.45
CA LEU A 57 3.18 0.09 0.41
C LEU A 57 2.33 -1.00 1.08
N ARG A 58 1.95 -2.06 0.35
CA ARG A 58 1.31 -3.23 0.96
C ARG A 58 2.19 -3.87 2.03
N ARG A 59 3.50 -4.05 1.78
CA ARG A 59 4.42 -4.57 2.82
C ARG A 59 4.42 -3.67 4.04
N SER A 60 4.43 -2.36 3.85
CA SER A 60 4.36 -1.39 4.93
C SER A 60 3.04 -1.44 5.70
N VAL A 61 1.88 -1.60 5.03
CA VAL A 61 0.57 -1.81 5.69
C VAL A 61 0.62 -3.06 6.58
N LEU A 62 1.09 -4.18 6.05
CA LEU A 62 1.20 -5.42 6.81
C LEU A 62 2.14 -5.27 8.01
N ASP A 63 3.20 -4.47 7.89
CA ASP A 63 4.13 -4.22 8.98
C ASP A 63 3.51 -3.41 10.11
N VAL A 64 2.78 -2.33 9.82
CA VAL A 64 2.08 -1.54 10.86
C VAL A 64 0.92 -2.31 11.50
N LEU A 65 0.22 -3.17 10.74
CA LEU A 65 -0.81 -4.06 11.29
C LEU A 65 -0.25 -5.04 12.32
N LYS A 66 0.96 -5.60 12.11
CA LYS A 66 1.62 -6.47 13.10
C LYS A 66 1.84 -5.76 14.44
N HIS A 67 2.06 -4.45 14.40
CA HIS A 67 2.25 -3.61 15.59
C HIS A 67 0.93 -3.02 16.13
N LYS A 68 -0.22 -3.45 15.59
CA LYS A 68 -1.57 -2.97 15.94
C LYS A 68 -1.78 -1.47 15.70
N ASP A 69 -0.98 -0.86 14.83
CA ASP A 69 -1.17 0.53 14.41
C ASP A 69 -2.18 0.57 13.25
N TYR A 70 -3.46 0.50 13.62
CA TYR A 70 -4.56 0.45 12.67
C TYR A 70 -4.78 1.78 11.94
N LEU A 71 -4.47 2.90 12.58
CA LEU A 71 -4.57 4.22 11.96
C LEU A 71 -3.56 4.35 10.82
N ALA A 72 -2.28 4.04 11.08
CA ALA A 72 -1.26 4.06 10.03
C ALA A 72 -1.56 3.04 8.91
N ALA A 73 -2.18 1.90 9.23
CA ALA A 73 -2.61 0.93 8.23
C ALA A 73 -3.68 1.50 7.29
N GLN A 74 -4.66 2.24 7.85
CA GLN A 74 -5.72 2.89 7.08
C GLN A 74 -5.17 4.03 6.20
N GLU A 75 -4.32 4.90 6.75
CA GLU A 75 -3.70 6.00 5.99
C GLU A 75 -2.89 5.48 4.78
N ARG A 76 -2.13 4.40 4.99
CA ARG A 76 -1.36 3.74 3.91
C ARG A 76 -2.28 3.06 2.89
N LEU A 77 -3.41 2.49 3.32
CA LEU A 77 -4.39 1.91 2.42
C LEU A 77 -5.08 2.97 1.55
N GLU A 78 -5.39 4.13 2.11
CA GLU A 78 -5.94 5.27 1.37
C GLU A 78 -4.94 5.81 0.33
N ALA A 79 -3.65 5.85 0.68
CA ALA A 79 -2.60 6.19 -0.28
C ALA A 79 -2.51 5.15 -1.42
N LEU A 80 -2.65 3.86 -1.13
CA LEU A 80 -2.67 2.80 -2.14
C LEU A 80 -3.86 2.92 -3.09
N ASP A 81 -5.04 3.27 -2.55
CA ASP A 81 -6.25 3.54 -3.32
C ASP A 81 -6.06 4.76 -4.23
N SER A 82 -5.46 5.84 -3.70
CA SER A 82 -5.12 7.04 -4.46
C SER A 82 -4.15 6.75 -5.61
N ILE A 83 -3.16 5.88 -5.40
CA ILE A 83 -2.25 5.42 -6.46
C ILE A 83 -3.03 4.71 -7.58
N TYR A 84 -3.91 3.78 -7.22
CA TYR A 84 -4.72 3.05 -8.20
C TYR A 84 -5.61 4.02 -9.01
N HIS A 85 -6.26 4.95 -8.34
CA HIS A 85 -7.09 5.98 -8.96
C HIS A 85 -6.29 6.90 -9.88
N LEU A 86 -5.08 7.28 -9.49
CA LEU A 86 -4.20 8.06 -10.36
C LEU A 86 -3.84 7.24 -11.61
N LEU A 87 -3.38 6.00 -11.45
CA LEU A 87 -2.96 5.15 -12.56
C LEU A 87 -4.10 4.84 -13.55
N VAL A 88 -5.35 4.66 -13.08
CA VAL A 88 -6.49 4.37 -13.98
C VAL A 88 -6.93 5.59 -14.79
N THR A 89 -6.64 6.81 -14.33
CA THR A 89 -6.97 8.05 -15.08
C THR A 89 -6.04 8.31 -16.26
N PHE A 90 -4.88 7.65 -16.30
CA PHE A 90 -3.95 7.76 -17.41
C PHE A 90 -4.41 6.86 -18.58
N ASP A 91 -5.12 7.45 -19.53
CA ASP A 91 -5.51 6.79 -20.78
C ASP A 91 -4.33 6.85 -21.77
N TYR A 92 -3.51 5.79 -21.81
CA TYR A 92 -2.42 5.66 -22.78
C TYR A 92 -2.76 4.66 -23.88
N PRO A 93 -2.54 4.98 -25.17
CA PRO A 93 -2.58 3.99 -26.23
C PRO A 93 -1.60 2.85 -25.93
N ASP A 94 -2.05 1.59 -26.03
CA ASP A 94 -1.27 0.38 -25.68
C ASP A 94 0.15 0.34 -26.30
N ALA A 95 0.36 1.00 -27.44
CA ALA A 95 1.65 1.11 -28.13
C ALA A 95 2.70 1.97 -27.39
N VAL A 96 2.29 2.82 -26.45
CA VAL A 96 3.15 3.77 -25.71
C VAL A 96 3.28 3.38 -24.23
N ALA A 97 2.43 2.48 -23.74
CA ALA A 97 2.27 2.22 -22.32
C ALA A 97 3.26 1.20 -21.73
N TYR A 98 4.14 0.56 -22.51
CA TYR A 98 5.19 -0.37 -22.03
C TYR A 98 4.72 -1.38 -20.95
N GLY A 99 3.49 -1.90 -21.05
CA GLY A 99 2.94 -2.86 -20.09
C GLY A 99 2.21 -2.26 -18.88
N LEU A 100 1.86 -0.97 -18.90
CA LEU A 100 1.11 -0.29 -17.83
C LEU A 100 -0.21 -0.98 -17.50
N LYS A 101 -0.94 -1.54 -18.49
CA LYS A 101 -2.18 -2.29 -18.25
C LYS A 101 -1.96 -3.48 -17.31
N ARG A 102 -0.89 -4.26 -17.54
CA ARG A 102 -0.50 -5.38 -16.66
C ARG A 102 -0.12 -4.88 -15.27
N ARG A 103 0.53 -3.71 -15.19
CA ARG A 103 0.89 -3.09 -13.91
C ARG A 103 -0.33 -2.56 -13.17
N LEU A 104 -1.29 -1.97 -13.85
CA LEU A 104 -2.57 -1.54 -13.29
C LEU A 104 -3.35 -2.73 -12.74
N ASP A 105 -3.40 -3.85 -13.48
CA ASP A 105 -3.99 -5.10 -12.98
C ASP A 105 -3.28 -5.63 -11.73
N MET A 106 -1.95 -5.53 -11.70
CA MET A 106 -1.15 -5.90 -10.53
C MET A 106 -1.47 -4.99 -9.34
N VAL A 107 -1.49 -3.67 -9.53
CA VAL A 107 -1.82 -2.68 -8.49
C VAL A 107 -3.23 -2.90 -7.97
N ARG A 108 -4.22 -3.14 -8.85
CA ARG A 108 -5.59 -3.51 -8.45
C ARG A 108 -5.60 -4.73 -7.54
N GLY A 109 -4.92 -5.80 -7.94
CA GLY A 109 -4.83 -7.01 -7.12
C GLY A 109 -4.12 -6.77 -5.78
N VAL A 110 -3.13 -5.88 -5.74
CA VAL A 110 -2.48 -5.46 -4.49
C VAL A 110 -3.44 -4.67 -3.60
N LEU A 111 -4.20 -3.72 -4.15
CA LEU A 111 -5.21 -2.95 -3.43
C LEU A 111 -6.28 -3.85 -2.82
N GLU A 112 -6.95 -4.67 -3.63
CA GLU A 112 -8.05 -5.55 -3.18
C GLU A 112 -7.61 -6.50 -2.06
N ARG A 113 -6.43 -7.12 -2.20
CA ARG A 113 -5.87 -7.99 -1.15
C ARG A 113 -5.54 -7.21 0.12
N THR A 114 -5.04 -5.98 -0.01
CA THR A 114 -4.64 -5.16 1.15
C THR A 114 -5.85 -4.66 1.91
N GLN A 115 -6.90 -4.23 1.20
CA GLN A 115 -8.21 -3.92 1.79
C GLN A 115 -8.76 -5.12 2.57
N SER A 116 -8.69 -6.32 1.99
CA SER A 116 -9.15 -7.55 2.64
C SER A 116 -8.37 -7.85 3.93
N ASP A 117 -7.03 -7.77 3.88
CA ASP A 117 -6.19 -8.02 5.06
C ASP A 117 -6.48 -7.02 6.19
N VAL A 118 -6.52 -5.72 5.87
CA VAL A 118 -6.82 -4.66 6.86
C VAL A 118 -8.20 -4.89 7.50
N LEU A 119 -9.22 -5.19 6.71
CA LEU A 119 -10.57 -5.43 7.20
C LEU A 119 -10.63 -6.66 8.13
N ILE A 120 -9.96 -7.75 7.75
CA ILE A 120 -9.91 -8.98 8.55
C ILE A 120 -9.20 -8.70 9.88
N THR A 121 -8.02 -8.08 9.85
CA THR A 121 -7.24 -7.81 11.06
C THR A 121 -7.98 -6.89 12.04
N ILE A 122 -8.69 -5.85 11.55
CA ILE A 122 -9.49 -4.97 12.41
C ILE A 122 -10.64 -5.76 13.05
N ARG A 123 -11.36 -6.59 12.27
CA ARG A 123 -12.46 -7.41 12.81
C ARG A 123 -11.99 -8.42 13.85
N GLU A 124 -10.82 -9.02 13.65
CA GLU A 124 -10.20 -9.92 14.64
C GLU A 124 -9.87 -9.17 15.93
N ALA A 125 -9.33 -7.96 15.84
CA ALA A 125 -9.04 -7.12 17.00
C ALA A 125 -10.30 -6.70 17.77
N ASP A 126 -11.37 -6.34 17.05
CA ASP A 126 -12.67 -6.02 17.64
C ASP A 126 -13.28 -7.23 18.35
N LEU A 127 -13.19 -8.42 17.74
CA LEU A 127 -13.65 -9.66 18.33
C LEU A 127 -12.86 -10.01 19.59
N GLN A 128 -11.53 -9.90 19.55
CA GLN A 128 -10.69 -10.12 20.72
C GLN A 128 -11.09 -9.18 21.87
N THR A 129 -11.28 -7.89 21.57
CA THR A 129 -11.72 -6.89 22.56
C THR A 129 -13.09 -7.24 23.14
N ALA A 130 -14.02 -7.71 22.31
CA ALA A 130 -15.34 -8.14 22.76
C ALA A 130 -15.27 -9.35 23.70
N LEU A 131 -14.41 -10.33 23.39
CA LEU A 131 -14.19 -11.51 24.24
C LEU A 131 -13.56 -11.14 25.58
N GLU A 132 -12.56 -10.27 25.59
CA GLU A 132 -11.92 -9.77 26.82
C GLU A 132 -12.94 -9.06 27.74
N ARG A 133 -13.88 -8.29 27.16
CA ARG A 133 -14.98 -7.66 27.92
C ARG A 133 -15.95 -8.68 28.51
N VAL A 134 -16.26 -9.74 27.78
CA VAL A 134 -17.13 -10.83 28.28
C VAL A 134 -16.42 -11.58 29.41
N GLU A 135 -15.15 -11.90 29.25
CA GLU A 135 -14.35 -12.57 30.28
C GLU A 135 -14.29 -11.75 31.58
N ALA A 136 -14.07 -10.43 31.46
CA ALA A 136 -14.06 -9.53 32.62
C ALA A 136 -15.40 -9.57 33.40
N ARG A 137 -16.54 -9.50 32.69
CA ARG A 137 -17.87 -9.58 33.31
C ARG A 137 -18.13 -10.92 33.99
N LEU A 138 -17.68 -12.03 33.39
CA LEU A 138 -17.83 -13.36 33.99
C LEU A 138 -17.00 -13.52 35.27
N ARG A 139 -15.79 -12.93 35.31
CA ARG A 139 -14.96 -12.92 36.52
C ARG A 139 -15.59 -12.09 37.64
N GLU A 140 -16.21 -10.96 37.30
CA GLU A 140 -16.95 -10.12 38.27
C GLU A 140 -18.20 -10.82 38.82
N GLN A 141 -18.77 -11.78 38.09
CA GLN A 141 -19.93 -12.59 38.49
C GLN A 141 -19.55 -13.92 39.19
N GLY A 142 -18.32 -14.04 39.73
CA GLY A 142 -17.85 -15.21 40.50
C GLY A 142 -18.83 -15.67 41.60
N PRO A 143 -18.79 -16.96 41.97
CA PRO A 143 -19.97 -17.78 42.29
C PRO A 143 -20.86 -17.14 43.34
N ALA A 144 -22.18 -17.16 43.11
CA ALA A 144 -23.16 -16.94 44.16
C ALA A 144 -22.71 -17.73 45.41
N GLY A 145 -22.40 -17.00 46.48
CA GLY A 145 -21.86 -17.59 47.71
C GLY A 145 -22.71 -18.76 48.20
N PRO A 146 -22.13 -19.69 48.98
CA PRO A 146 -22.79 -20.92 49.36
C PRO A 146 -24.16 -20.60 49.95
N ILE A 147 -25.20 -21.18 49.34
CA ILE A 147 -26.57 -21.14 49.85
C ILE A 147 -26.51 -21.86 51.21
N SER A 148 -26.48 -21.07 52.28
CA SER A 148 -26.70 -21.55 53.65
C SER A 148 -28.17 -21.87 53.87
#